data_AF-A0A8I6Y0U9-F1
#
_entry.id   AF-A0A8I6Y0U9-F1
#
_cell.length_a   1.000
_cell.length_b   1.000
_cell.length_c   1.000
_cell.angle_alpha   90.00
_cell.angle_beta   90.00
_cell.angle_gamma   90.00
#
_symmetry.space_group_name_H-M   'P 1'
#
loop_
_entity.id
_entity.type
_entity.pdbx_description
1 polymer ?
#
loop_
_entity_poly.entity_id
_entity_poly.type
_entity_poly.pdbx_seq_one_letter_code
_entity_poly.pdbx_strand_id
1 'polypeptide(L)'
;MAAAGDLAALDAETLALLGGGLDMAPVAVCGEWETFKENVRPLKRGRNVGLLNQALKAHADPAQRAALLAERRRMIEAIDEYQGEDPLQPWVDCIKWVQESFPAGGEFSGLVVIYEQCVRAFWHDERYKDDLRYLKVWLEYAGNCSDAEVIFRFLESNQIGEGHAVFYIRYALLMESKNKLKKADEIFVLGIARKAKPVEKLETTYRAFLRRSTKKKGHEDDTASDNQPIRKFGSDLNRGDTRGQHAENSHLLAKPRVTLQRFDFNTQISIYKENPLPSQGLERARSKDKTWNTLGTQADRNKENNMMPARWTSHKIPPKVAARPAVPPARVSSIEVFIDDECAEEPAPPQVPKSPKPSVLKLRQATSKNLKKETELLKENPLRNFPLSSLR
;
A
#
# COMPACT_ATOMS: atom_id res chain seq x y z
N MET A 1 57.60 -72.99 15.70
CA MET A 1 57.37 -72.39 17.03
C MET A 1 57.14 -70.90 16.81
N ALA A 2 56.17 -70.18 17.35
CA ALA A 2 54.91 -70.40 18.07
C ALA A 2 54.31 -68.98 18.26
N ALA A 3 53.00 -68.88 18.48
CA ALA A 3 52.19 -67.69 18.84
C ALA A 3 51.94 -66.68 17.70
N ALA A 4 50.75 -66.50 17.09
CA ALA A 4 49.34 -66.55 17.55
C ALA A 4 49.00 -65.45 18.57
N GLY A 5 48.18 -64.48 18.15
CA GLY A 5 47.62 -63.40 18.96
C GLY A 5 46.63 -62.56 18.13
N ASP A 6 45.36 -62.94 18.21
CA ASP A 6 44.19 -62.36 17.55
C ASP A 6 43.96 -60.88 17.90
N LEU A 7 43.68 -60.07 16.87
CA LEU A 7 43.04 -58.76 16.98
C LEU A 7 41.53 -58.95 17.10
N ALA A 8 41.00 -58.92 18.31
CA ALA A 8 39.56 -58.91 18.55
C ALA A 8 38.95 -57.59 18.03
N ALA A 9 38.13 -57.71 17.00
CA ALA A 9 37.24 -56.66 16.53
C ALA A 9 36.22 -56.34 17.63
N LEU A 10 36.25 -55.11 18.13
CA LEU A 10 35.21 -54.59 19.01
C LEU A 10 33.97 -54.25 18.17
N ASP A 11 32.85 -54.78 18.62
CA ASP A 11 31.52 -54.68 18.01
C ASP A 11 30.99 -53.23 18.02
N ALA A 12 30.31 -52.86 16.94
CA ALA A 12 29.71 -51.55 16.67
C ALA A 12 28.69 -51.12 17.73
N GLU A 13 28.18 -52.06 18.55
CA GLU A 13 27.26 -51.78 19.65
C GLU A 13 27.93 -51.09 20.85
N THR A 14 29.24 -51.32 21.09
CA THR A 14 29.97 -50.65 22.19
C THR A 14 30.38 -49.20 21.87
N LEU A 15 30.52 -48.85 20.58
CA LEU A 15 30.80 -47.47 20.15
C LEU A 15 29.55 -46.57 20.18
N ALA A 16 28.35 -47.15 20.19
CA ALA A 16 27.09 -46.41 20.28
C ALA A 16 26.74 -45.94 21.71
N LEU A 17 27.34 -46.54 22.75
CA LEU A 17 27.02 -46.25 24.15
C LEU A 17 27.91 -45.19 24.83
N LEU A 18 29.03 -44.78 24.20
CA LEU A 18 29.94 -43.75 24.73
C LEU A 18 30.00 -42.46 23.90
N GLY A 19 29.23 -42.37 22.82
CA GLY A 19 29.19 -41.20 21.94
C GLY A 19 28.04 -40.25 22.26
N GLY A 20 27.95 -39.76 23.51
CA GLY A 20 27.07 -38.66 23.90
C GLY A 20 27.56 -37.32 23.33
N GLY A 21 27.64 -37.24 21.99
CA GLY A 21 27.79 -35.98 21.28
C GLY A 21 26.49 -35.21 21.44
N LEU A 22 26.57 -34.06 22.11
CA LEU A 22 25.52 -33.06 22.14
C LEU A 22 25.28 -32.56 20.70
N ASP A 23 24.53 -33.32 19.92
CA ASP A 23 23.74 -32.78 18.83
C ASP A 23 22.65 -31.94 19.48
N MET A 24 23.05 -30.73 19.88
CA MET A 24 22.16 -29.61 20.05
C MET A 24 21.51 -29.41 18.68
N ALA A 25 20.38 -30.09 18.46
CA ALA A 25 19.38 -29.63 17.51
C ALA A 25 19.32 -28.11 17.65
N PRO A 26 19.38 -27.33 16.56
CA PRO A 26 19.36 -25.88 16.66
C PRO A 26 18.11 -25.55 17.46
N VAL A 27 18.31 -25.13 18.72
CA VAL A 27 17.24 -24.69 19.60
C VAL A 27 16.50 -23.70 18.74
N ALA A 28 15.29 -24.06 18.33
CA ALA A 28 14.40 -23.12 17.68
C ALA A 28 14.28 -22.00 18.71
N VAL A 29 15.00 -20.91 18.47
CA VAL A 29 14.96 -19.70 19.29
C VAL A 29 13.56 -19.14 19.07
N CYS A 30 12.60 -19.71 19.78
CA CYS A 30 11.34 -19.10 20.12
C CYS A 30 11.72 -18.03 21.13
N GLY A 31 11.67 -16.75 20.75
CA GLY A 31 11.93 -15.71 21.74
C GLY A 31 11.83 -14.28 21.25
N GLU A 32 12.34 -13.97 20.06
CA GLU A 32 12.38 -12.57 19.62
C GLU A 32 11.30 -12.23 18.61
N TRP A 33 11.03 -13.09 17.63
CA TRP A 33 9.94 -12.81 16.70
C TRP A 33 8.57 -12.77 17.39
N GLU A 34 8.38 -13.47 18.53
CA GLU A 34 7.13 -13.42 19.30
C GLU A 34 6.92 -12.07 20.00
N THR A 35 7.99 -11.45 20.50
CA THR A 35 7.92 -10.11 21.14
C THR A 35 7.71 -9.01 20.12
N PHE A 36 8.20 -9.19 18.90
CA PHE A 36 8.07 -8.20 17.82
C PHE A 36 7.01 -8.55 16.75
N LYS A 37 6.17 -9.57 16.95
CA LYS A 37 5.23 -10.06 15.91
C LYS A 37 4.29 -8.99 15.35
N GLU A 38 3.87 -8.04 16.19
CA GLU A 38 3.02 -6.91 15.80
C GLU A 38 3.74 -5.94 14.82
N ASN A 39 5.07 -5.93 14.86
CA ASN A 39 5.94 -5.14 13.99
C ASN A 39 6.42 -5.93 12.77
N VAL A 40 5.81 -7.07 12.44
CA VAL A 40 6.20 -7.89 11.27
C VAL A 40 5.09 -7.87 10.24
N ARG A 41 5.35 -7.28 9.07
CA ARG A 41 4.39 -7.30 7.95
C ARG A 41 4.19 -8.73 7.45
N PRO A 42 2.96 -9.23 7.35
CA PRO A 42 2.65 -10.52 6.74
C PRO A 42 3.00 -10.53 5.24
N LEU A 43 3.71 -11.57 4.79
CA LEU A 43 4.05 -11.78 3.39
C LEU A 43 3.40 -13.07 2.88
N LYS A 44 2.84 -13.03 1.66
CA LYS A 44 2.16 -14.20 1.04
C LYS A 44 3.07 -15.41 0.84
N ARG A 45 4.40 -15.20 0.76
CA ARG A 45 5.41 -16.26 0.63
C ARG A 45 5.97 -16.74 1.97
N GLY A 46 5.61 -16.11 3.09
CA GLY A 46 6.27 -16.30 4.39
C GLY A 46 7.60 -15.53 4.52
N ARG A 47 8.30 -15.77 5.62
CA ARG A 47 9.62 -15.19 5.96
C ARG A 47 10.53 -16.28 6.50
N ASN A 48 11.84 -16.12 6.30
CA ASN A 48 12.84 -16.96 6.95
C ASN A 48 12.99 -16.51 8.41
N VAL A 49 12.82 -17.44 9.37
CA VAL A 49 12.84 -17.14 10.81
C VAL A 49 14.23 -16.68 11.29
N GLY A 50 15.30 -17.26 10.75
CA GLY A 50 16.68 -16.87 11.12
C GLY A 50 16.99 -15.43 10.72
N LEU A 51 16.69 -15.07 9.47
CA LEU A 51 16.85 -13.69 8.98
C LEU A 51 15.92 -12.72 9.70
N LEU A 52 14.71 -13.15 10.07
CA LEU A 52 13.78 -12.34 10.83
C LEU A 52 14.34 -11.99 12.21
N ASN A 53 14.84 -12.97 12.97
CA ASN A 53 15.43 -12.71 14.28
C ASN A 53 16.65 -11.79 14.17
N GLN A 54 17.53 -11.99 13.19
CA GLN A 54 18.67 -11.10 12.94
C GLN A 54 18.23 -9.67 12.63
N ALA A 55 17.23 -9.50 11.77
CA ALA A 55 16.69 -8.19 11.45
C ALA A 55 16.07 -7.51 12.67
N LEU A 56 15.33 -8.25 13.50
CA LEU A 56 14.72 -7.72 14.72
C LEU A 56 15.77 -7.25 15.74
N LYS A 57 16.83 -8.03 15.97
CA LYS A 57 18.01 -7.59 16.77
C LYS A 57 18.62 -6.31 16.22
N ALA A 58 18.82 -6.25 14.92
CA ALA A 58 19.44 -5.12 14.26
C ALA A 58 18.60 -3.84 14.31
N HIS A 59 17.28 -3.92 14.50
CA HIS A 59 16.43 -2.75 14.72
C HIS A 59 16.43 -2.26 16.17
N ALA A 60 16.78 -3.12 17.13
CA ALA A 60 16.91 -2.73 18.54
C ALA A 60 18.20 -1.93 18.81
N ASP A 61 19.30 -2.27 18.12
CA ASP A 61 20.59 -1.60 18.26
C ASP A 61 20.77 -0.47 17.21
N PRO A 62 20.98 0.79 17.62
CA PRO A 62 21.23 1.91 16.71
C PRO A 62 22.43 1.69 15.77
N ALA A 63 23.49 1.02 16.23
CA ALA A 63 24.69 0.77 15.42
C ALA A 63 24.40 -0.22 14.29
N GLN A 64 23.71 -1.31 14.59
CA GLN A 64 23.29 -2.30 13.59
C GLN A 64 22.27 -1.71 12.61
N ARG A 65 21.35 -0.86 13.09
CA ARG A 65 20.44 -0.12 12.23
C ARG A 65 21.18 0.79 11.25
N ALA A 66 22.23 1.48 11.70
CA ALA A 66 23.07 2.30 10.83
C ALA A 66 23.81 1.45 9.78
N ALA A 67 24.30 0.27 10.17
CA ALA A 67 24.93 -0.69 9.26
C ALA A 67 23.95 -1.19 8.18
N LEU A 68 22.70 -1.51 8.53
CA LEU A 68 21.65 -1.86 7.56
C LEU A 68 21.40 -0.73 6.56
N LEU A 69 21.33 0.52 7.03
CA LEU A 69 21.15 1.66 6.13
C LEU A 69 22.35 1.89 5.21
N ALA A 70 23.57 1.61 5.68
CA ALA A 70 24.78 1.64 4.87
C ALA A 70 24.79 0.53 3.82
N GLU A 71 24.43 -0.70 4.20
CA GLU A 71 24.33 -1.83 3.29
C GLU A 71 23.31 -1.57 2.19
N ARG A 72 22.14 -1.01 2.55
CA ARG A 72 21.15 -0.60 1.56
C ARG A 72 21.73 0.38 0.53
N ARG A 73 22.49 1.38 0.98
CA ARG A 73 23.13 2.36 0.08
C ARG A 73 24.13 1.67 -0.85
N ARG A 74 24.96 0.78 -0.30
CA ARG A 74 25.90 -0.02 -1.07
C ARG A 74 25.22 -0.84 -2.16
N MET A 75 24.11 -1.52 -1.84
CA MET A 75 23.35 -2.29 -2.84
C MET A 75 22.77 -1.41 -3.95
N ILE A 76 22.32 -0.20 -3.61
CA ILE A 76 21.81 0.76 -4.61
C ILE A 76 22.94 1.26 -5.51
N GLU A 77 24.11 1.57 -4.95
CA GLU A 77 25.29 1.98 -5.74
C GLU A 77 25.78 0.85 -6.65
N ALA A 78 25.77 -0.39 -6.15
CA ALA A 78 26.11 -1.57 -6.93
C ALA A 78 25.15 -1.82 -8.10
N ILE A 79 23.88 -1.41 -8.00
CA ILE A 79 22.92 -1.47 -9.11
C ILE A 79 23.35 -0.51 -10.23
N ASP A 80 23.74 0.72 -9.89
CA ASP A 80 24.15 1.73 -10.86
C ASP A 80 25.48 1.39 -11.55
N GLU A 81 26.38 0.72 -10.85
CA GLU A 81 27.70 0.31 -11.34
C GLU A 81 27.68 -1.05 -12.07
N TYR A 82 26.55 -1.75 -12.08
CA TYR A 82 26.44 -3.08 -12.65
C TYR A 82 26.59 -3.07 -14.18
N GLN A 83 27.53 -3.85 -14.70
CA GLN A 83 27.82 -4.00 -16.14
C GLN A 83 27.59 -5.43 -16.66
N GLY A 84 26.77 -6.24 -15.97
CA GLY A 84 26.46 -7.60 -16.40
C GLY A 84 25.32 -7.68 -17.42
N GLU A 85 25.08 -8.89 -17.93
CA GLU A 85 24.09 -9.19 -18.97
C GLU A 85 22.63 -8.95 -18.53
N ASP A 86 22.32 -9.21 -17.25
CA ASP A 86 20.97 -9.06 -16.68
C ASP A 86 20.90 -7.94 -15.64
N PRO A 87 20.69 -6.68 -16.06
CA PRO A 87 20.56 -5.55 -15.15
C PRO A 87 19.36 -5.62 -14.20
N LEU A 88 18.38 -6.50 -14.42
CA LEU A 88 17.24 -6.68 -13.50
C LEU A 88 17.63 -7.43 -12.23
N GLN A 89 18.61 -8.34 -12.28
CA GLN A 89 18.94 -9.23 -11.18
C GLN A 89 19.39 -8.47 -9.90
N PRO A 90 20.29 -7.47 -9.98
CA PRO A 90 20.67 -6.65 -8.82
C PRO A 90 19.47 -5.94 -8.14
N TRP A 91 18.47 -5.51 -8.92
CA TRP A 91 17.25 -4.93 -8.35
C TRP A 91 16.43 -5.94 -7.57
N VAL A 92 16.26 -7.14 -8.12
CA VAL A 92 15.50 -8.23 -7.47
C VAL A 92 16.16 -8.62 -6.14
N ASP A 93 17.49 -8.72 -6.13
CA ASP A 93 18.25 -9.05 -4.93
C ASP A 93 18.19 -7.95 -3.88
N CYS A 94 18.31 -6.68 -4.29
CA CYS A 94 18.13 -5.53 -3.40
C CYS A 94 16.71 -5.49 -2.80
N ILE A 95 15.68 -5.69 -3.61
CA ILE A 95 14.28 -5.74 -3.15
C ILE A 95 14.10 -6.86 -2.12
N LYS A 96 14.60 -8.06 -2.41
CA LYS A 96 14.49 -9.22 -1.52
C LYS A 96 15.18 -8.94 -0.18
N TRP A 97 16.41 -8.42 -0.24
CA TRP A 97 17.18 -8.05 0.94
C TRP A 97 16.43 -6.99 1.78
N VAL A 98 15.89 -5.93 1.18
CA VAL A 98 15.11 -4.91 1.91
C VAL A 98 13.86 -5.52 2.56
N GLN A 99 13.16 -6.45 1.90
CA GLN A 99 11.99 -7.13 2.48
C GLN A 99 12.35 -7.97 3.72
N GLU A 100 13.54 -8.56 3.74
CA GLU A 100 14.04 -9.40 4.82
C GLU A 100 14.62 -8.56 5.98
N SER A 101 15.44 -7.56 5.67
CA SER A 101 16.10 -6.67 6.64
C SER A 101 15.18 -5.65 7.31
N PHE A 102 14.00 -5.38 6.74
CA PHE A 102 13.01 -4.45 7.31
C PHE A 102 11.65 -5.15 7.55
N PRO A 103 11.49 -5.93 8.64
CA PRO A 103 10.29 -6.70 8.90
C PRO A 103 9.01 -5.88 9.03
N ALA A 104 9.08 -4.72 9.66
CA ALA A 104 7.97 -3.79 9.81
C ALA A 104 7.50 -3.19 8.48
N GLY A 105 8.36 -3.19 7.47
CA GLY A 105 8.13 -2.46 6.24
C GLY A 105 7.87 -0.97 6.51
N GLY A 106 6.96 -0.38 5.76
CA GLY A 106 6.59 1.03 5.92
C GLY A 106 7.54 2.00 5.22
N GLU A 107 7.28 3.29 5.42
CA GLU A 107 7.95 4.41 4.74
C GLU A 107 9.47 4.45 4.96
N PHE A 108 9.94 3.99 6.11
CA PHE A 108 11.36 4.03 6.46
C PHE A 108 12.22 3.02 5.70
N SER A 109 11.62 1.92 5.23
CA SER A 109 12.32 0.93 4.40
C SER A 109 12.68 1.47 3.01
N GLY A 110 11.93 2.45 2.51
CA GLY A 110 12.08 2.96 1.14
C GLY A 110 11.76 1.95 0.04
N LEU A 111 11.14 0.82 0.40
CA LEU A 111 10.88 -0.27 -0.51
C LEU A 111 10.00 0.17 -1.70
N VAL A 112 9.01 1.04 -1.47
CA VAL A 112 8.14 1.59 -2.51
C VAL A 112 8.93 2.43 -3.53
N VAL A 113 9.94 3.16 -3.08
CA VAL A 113 10.81 3.97 -3.94
C VAL A 113 11.69 3.05 -4.80
N ILE A 114 12.24 1.99 -4.21
CA ILE A 114 13.06 1.00 -4.94
C ILE A 114 12.21 0.28 -5.99
N TYR A 115 10.97 -0.10 -5.64
CA TYR A 115 10.04 -0.65 -6.62
C TYR A 115 9.80 0.29 -7.80
N GLU A 116 9.46 1.55 -7.52
CA GLU A 116 9.20 2.55 -8.56
C GLU A 116 10.41 2.75 -9.48
N GLN A 117 11.60 2.85 -8.91
CA GLN A 117 12.83 3.02 -9.70
C GLN A 117 13.12 1.79 -10.56
N CYS A 118 12.97 0.59 -10.01
CA CYS A 118 13.11 -0.66 -10.77
C CYS A 118 12.11 -0.70 -11.93
N VAL A 119 10.82 -0.46 -11.67
CA VAL A 119 9.82 -0.53 -12.71
C VAL A 119 9.99 0.55 -13.78
N ARG A 120 10.43 1.76 -13.39
CA ARG A 120 10.71 2.86 -14.33
C ARG A 120 12.01 2.65 -15.12
N ALA A 121 12.97 1.88 -14.61
CA ALA A 121 14.19 1.58 -15.35
C ALA A 121 13.93 0.66 -16.55
N PHE A 122 12.99 -0.30 -16.44
CA PHE A 122 12.84 -1.37 -17.44
C PHE A 122 11.52 -1.37 -18.23
N TRP A 123 10.60 -0.43 -18.02
CA TRP A 123 9.26 -0.49 -18.66
C TRP A 123 9.28 -0.43 -20.20
N HIS A 124 10.36 0.12 -20.78
CA HIS A 124 10.56 0.28 -22.22
C HIS A 124 11.45 -0.81 -22.82
N ASP A 125 12.01 -1.70 -22.00
CA ASP A 125 12.87 -2.79 -22.45
C ASP A 125 11.99 -4.03 -22.76
N GLU A 126 11.95 -4.41 -24.04
CA GLU A 126 11.16 -5.56 -24.51
C GLU A 126 11.58 -6.88 -23.85
N ARG A 127 12.86 -7.01 -23.45
CA ARG A 127 13.41 -8.25 -22.87
C ARG A 127 12.69 -8.68 -21.59
N TYR A 128 12.19 -7.70 -20.82
CA TYR A 128 11.58 -7.94 -19.52
C TYR A 128 10.06 -7.93 -19.53
N LYS A 129 9.41 -7.65 -20.67
CA LYS A 129 7.94 -7.59 -20.75
C LYS A 129 7.27 -8.91 -20.41
N ASP A 130 7.87 -10.04 -20.81
CA ASP A 130 7.39 -11.39 -20.47
C ASP A 130 8.24 -12.05 -19.37
N ASP A 131 9.01 -11.28 -18.59
CA ASP A 131 9.75 -11.82 -17.44
C ASP A 131 8.87 -11.84 -16.17
N LEU A 132 8.66 -13.02 -15.60
CA LEU A 132 7.90 -13.21 -14.36
C LEU A 132 8.50 -12.45 -13.16
N ARG A 133 9.83 -12.30 -13.08
CA ARG A 133 10.52 -11.55 -12.02
C ARG A 133 10.12 -10.09 -12.08
N TYR A 134 10.16 -9.49 -13.27
CA TYR A 134 9.76 -8.11 -13.47
C TYR A 134 8.27 -7.89 -13.18
N LEU A 135 7.41 -8.79 -13.66
CA LEU A 135 5.98 -8.74 -13.34
C LEU A 135 5.71 -8.84 -11.84
N LYS A 136 6.45 -9.68 -11.10
CA LYS A 136 6.31 -9.75 -9.63
C LYS A 136 6.64 -8.43 -8.96
N VAL A 137 7.67 -7.71 -9.41
CA VAL A 137 8.01 -6.38 -8.89
C VAL A 137 6.84 -5.41 -9.09
N TRP A 138 6.24 -5.38 -10.28
CA TRP A 138 5.05 -4.57 -10.57
C TRP A 138 3.85 -4.92 -9.69
N LEU A 139 3.59 -6.21 -9.47
CA LEU A 139 2.48 -6.67 -8.63
C LEU A 139 2.67 -6.31 -7.15
N GLU A 140 3.90 -6.41 -6.65
CA GLU A 140 4.25 -5.97 -5.30
C GLU A 140 4.16 -4.44 -5.18
N TYR A 141 4.58 -3.69 -6.21
CA TYR A 141 4.41 -2.25 -6.26
C TYR A 141 2.93 -1.86 -6.19
N ALA A 142 2.08 -2.48 -7.00
CA ALA A 142 0.64 -2.25 -7.00
C ALA A 142 -0.02 -2.55 -5.65
N GLY A 143 0.45 -3.59 -4.94
CA GLY A 143 -0.03 -3.91 -3.60
C GLY A 143 0.35 -2.89 -2.51
N ASN A 144 1.26 -1.96 -2.79
CA ASN A 144 1.66 -0.89 -1.86
C ASN A 144 1.01 0.46 -2.18
N CYS A 145 0.35 0.61 -3.34
CA CYS A 145 -0.25 1.88 -3.78
C CYS A 145 -1.76 1.95 -3.49
N SER A 146 -2.29 3.17 -3.35
CA SER A 146 -3.71 3.41 -3.05
C SER A 146 -4.62 3.10 -4.24
N ASP A 147 -4.21 3.46 -5.47
CA ASP A 147 -4.93 3.12 -6.70
C ASP A 147 -4.15 2.15 -7.59
N ALA A 148 -4.23 0.86 -7.26
CA ALA A 148 -3.64 -0.20 -8.06
C ALA A 148 -4.25 -0.31 -9.47
N GLU A 149 -5.47 0.18 -9.72
CA GLU A 149 -6.14 0.08 -11.04
C GLU A 149 -5.41 0.90 -12.12
N VAL A 150 -4.71 1.97 -11.73
CA VAL A 150 -3.88 2.76 -12.65
C VAL A 150 -2.66 1.95 -13.12
N ILE A 151 -2.04 1.19 -12.23
CA ILE A 151 -0.87 0.35 -12.56
C ILE A 151 -1.27 -0.79 -13.50
N PHE A 152 -2.38 -1.49 -13.23
CA PHE A 152 -2.84 -2.56 -14.12
C PHE A 152 -3.21 -2.05 -15.52
N ARG A 153 -3.81 -0.86 -15.64
CA ARG A 153 -4.06 -0.22 -16.94
C ARG A 153 -2.77 0.13 -17.67
N PHE A 154 -1.74 0.58 -16.95
CA PHE A 154 -0.43 0.84 -17.53
C PHE A 154 0.23 -0.44 -18.04
N LEU A 155 0.18 -1.53 -17.27
CA LEU A 155 0.70 -2.83 -17.68
C LEU A 155 -0.01 -3.36 -18.94
N GLU A 156 -1.34 -3.23 -19.01
CA GLU A 156 -2.13 -3.61 -20.18
C GLU A 156 -1.77 -2.76 -21.43
N SER A 157 -1.62 -1.44 -21.26
CA SER A 157 -1.29 -0.54 -22.38
C SER A 157 0.13 -0.77 -22.92
N ASN A 158 1.06 -1.19 -22.07
CA ASN A 158 2.45 -1.47 -22.44
C ASN A 158 2.72 -2.97 -22.70
N GLN A 159 1.69 -3.81 -22.67
CA GLN A 159 1.75 -5.26 -22.91
C GLN A 159 2.76 -5.98 -21.99
N ILE A 160 2.85 -5.55 -20.73
CA ILE A 160 3.75 -6.13 -19.73
C ILE A 160 3.02 -7.26 -19.00
N GLY A 161 3.58 -8.48 -19.05
CA GLY A 161 3.07 -9.64 -18.33
C GLY A 161 1.83 -10.29 -18.94
N GLU A 162 1.51 -10.01 -20.21
CA GLU A 162 0.33 -10.56 -20.88
C GLU A 162 0.36 -12.10 -21.00
N GLY A 163 1.55 -12.71 -21.05
CA GLY A 163 1.74 -14.16 -21.10
C GLY A 163 1.53 -14.88 -19.76
N HIS A 164 1.35 -14.14 -18.67
CA HIS A 164 1.44 -14.67 -17.32
C HIS A 164 0.09 -14.67 -16.58
N ALA A 165 -0.36 -15.85 -16.12
CA ALA A 165 -1.63 -16.00 -15.42
C ALA A 165 -1.71 -15.14 -14.14
N VAL A 166 -0.58 -14.93 -13.46
CA VAL A 166 -0.51 -14.14 -12.22
C VAL A 166 -0.99 -12.70 -12.42
N PHE A 167 -0.78 -12.12 -13.60
CA PHE A 167 -1.26 -10.78 -13.96
C PHE A 167 -2.78 -10.72 -13.90
N TYR A 168 -3.47 -11.55 -14.69
CA TYR A 168 -4.93 -11.60 -14.75
C TYR A 168 -5.56 -11.96 -13.41
N ILE A 169 -4.98 -12.94 -12.70
CA ILE A 169 -5.47 -13.34 -11.36
C ILE A 169 -5.43 -12.16 -10.40
N ARG A 170 -4.31 -11.42 -10.33
CA ARG A 170 -4.18 -10.28 -9.42
C ARG A 170 -5.09 -9.12 -9.84
N TYR A 171 -5.21 -8.88 -11.13
CA TYR A 171 -6.04 -7.80 -11.66
C TYR A 171 -7.53 -8.06 -11.40
N ALA A 172 -8.01 -9.27 -11.66
CA ALA A 172 -9.39 -9.66 -11.41
C ALA A 172 -9.72 -9.65 -9.91
N LEU A 173 -8.82 -10.11 -9.03
CA LEU A 173 -9.00 -10.03 -7.57
C LEU A 173 -9.11 -8.57 -7.08
N LEU A 174 -8.33 -7.65 -7.68
CA LEU A 174 -8.46 -6.22 -7.38
C LEU A 174 -9.85 -5.71 -7.78
N MET A 175 -10.34 -6.06 -8.98
CA MET A 175 -11.68 -5.66 -9.43
C MET A 175 -12.79 -6.27 -8.57
N GLU A 176 -12.63 -7.52 -8.13
CA GLU A 176 -13.52 -8.19 -7.18
C GLU A 176 -13.59 -7.43 -5.84
N SER A 177 -12.45 -7.00 -5.28
CA SER A 177 -12.43 -6.20 -4.04
C SER A 177 -13.07 -4.82 -4.19
N LYS A 178 -13.07 -4.23 -5.40
CA LYS A 178 -13.76 -2.97 -5.73
C LYS A 178 -15.23 -3.19 -6.10
N ASN A 179 -15.76 -4.40 -5.92
CA ASN A 179 -17.11 -4.82 -6.30
C ASN A 179 -17.46 -4.66 -7.79
N LYS A 180 -16.46 -4.59 -8.68
CA LYS A 180 -16.62 -4.46 -10.14
C LYS A 180 -16.61 -5.85 -10.80
N LEU A 181 -17.62 -6.67 -10.48
CA LEU A 181 -17.65 -8.10 -10.86
C LEU A 181 -17.63 -8.33 -12.38
N LYS A 182 -18.33 -7.50 -13.16
CA LYS A 182 -18.33 -7.60 -14.64
C LYS A 182 -16.92 -7.44 -15.22
N LYS A 183 -16.16 -6.45 -14.75
CA LYS A 183 -14.78 -6.25 -15.20
C LYS A 183 -13.86 -7.40 -14.77
N ALA A 184 -14.06 -7.94 -13.57
CA ALA A 184 -13.28 -9.08 -13.11
C ALA A 184 -13.48 -10.31 -14.02
N ASP A 185 -14.73 -10.56 -14.44
CA ASP A 185 -15.09 -11.61 -15.40
C ASP A 185 -14.40 -11.41 -16.76
N GLU A 186 -14.50 -10.20 -17.32
CA GLU A 186 -13.83 -9.82 -18.58
C GLU A 186 -12.32 -10.09 -18.53
N ILE A 187 -11.66 -9.74 -17.41
CA ILE A 187 -10.22 -9.95 -17.21
C ILE A 187 -9.86 -11.44 -17.16
N PHE A 188 -10.67 -12.27 -16.49
CA PHE A 188 -10.45 -13.72 -16.45
C PHE A 188 -10.60 -14.34 -17.84
N VAL A 189 -11.67 -14.00 -18.56
CA VAL A 189 -11.91 -14.48 -19.93
C VAL A 189 -10.78 -14.04 -20.86
N LEU A 190 -10.30 -12.80 -20.74
CA LEU A 190 -9.16 -12.29 -21.51
C LEU A 190 -7.89 -13.09 -21.25
N GLY A 191 -7.58 -13.40 -19.99
CA GLY A 191 -6.41 -14.21 -19.63
C GLY A 191 -6.48 -15.65 -20.17
N ILE A 192 -7.68 -16.24 -20.20
CA ILE A 192 -7.92 -17.58 -20.76
C ILE A 192 -7.78 -17.54 -22.29
N ALA A 193 -8.37 -16.54 -22.95
CA ALA A 193 -8.26 -16.34 -24.40
C ALA A 193 -6.79 -16.19 -24.84
N ARG A 194 -5.97 -15.51 -24.03
CA ARG A 194 -4.53 -15.33 -24.26
C ARG A 194 -3.67 -16.52 -23.81
N LYS A 195 -4.28 -17.57 -23.24
CA LYS A 195 -3.58 -18.78 -22.75
C LYS A 195 -2.43 -18.48 -21.80
N ALA A 196 -2.66 -17.57 -20.85
CA ALA A 196 -1.64 -17.12 -19.91
C ALA A 196 -1.16 -18.25 -18.99
N LYS A 197 0.16 -18.42 -18.84
CA LYS A 197 0.77 -19.55 -18.12
C LYS A 197 0.93 -19.25 -16.62
N PRO A 198 0.68 -20.20 -15.70
CA PRO A 198 0.01 -21.49 -15.91
C PRO A 198 -1.52 -21.36 -16.02
N VAL A 199 -2.11 -21.90 -17.10
CA VAL A 199 -3.54 -21.78 -17.42
C VAL A 199 -4.42 -22.50 -16.40
N GLU A 200 -4.00 -23.66 -15.93
CA GLU A 200 -4.73 -24.46 -14.92
C GLU A 200 -5.00 -23.66 -13.64
N LYS A 201 -4.03 -22.85 -13.22
CA LYS A 201 -4.15 -21.98 -12.05
C LYS A 201 -5.17 -20.87 -12.32
N LEU A 202 -5.14 -20.28 -13.52
CA LEU A 202 -6.08 -19.24 -13.93
C LEU A 202 -7.53 -19.77 -13.92
N GLU A 203 -7.78 -20.91 -14.56
CA GLU A 203 -9.11 -21.53 -14.61
C GLU A 203 -9.62 -21.93 -13.23
N THR A 204 -8.74 -22.47 -12.38
CA THR A 204 -9.09 -22.83 -11.00
C THR A 204 -9.50 -21.59 -10.20
N THR A 205 -8.74 -20.49 -10.34
CA THR A 205 -9.09 -19.22 -9.68
C THR A 205 -10.36 -18.60 -10.26
N TYR A 206 -10.61 -18.74 -11.56
CA TYR A 206 -11.82 -18.26 -12.21
C TYR A 206 -13.07 -19.02 -11.72
N ARG A 207 -13.00 -20.35 -11.66
CA ARG A 207 -14.05 -21.19 -11.03
C ARG A 207 -14.30 -20.81 -9.58
N ALA A 208 -13.25 -20.47 -8.83
CA ALA A 208 -13.40 -19.99 -7.45
C ALA A 208 -14.07 -18.60 -7.39
N PHE A 209 -13.75 -17.69 -8.32
CA PHE A 209 -14.38 -16.39 -8.45
C PHE A 209 -15.88 -16.50 -8.76
N LEU A 210 -16.26 -17.33 -9.74
CA LEU A 210 -17.67 -17.54 -10.09
C LEU A 210 -18.49 -18.04 -8.89
N ARG A 211 -17.96 -19.00 -8.13
CA ARG A 211 -18.59 -19.48 -6.89
C ARG A 211 -18.77 -18.39 -5.83
N ARG A 212 -17.80 -17.50 -5.65
CA ARG A 212 -17.92 -16.37 -4.71
C ARG A 212 -18.92 -15.33 -5.20
N SER A 213 -18.92 -15.05 -6.50
CA SER A 213 -19.80 -14.06 -7.12
C SER A 213 -21.28 -14.48 -7.11
N THR A 214 -21.59 -15.78 -7.25
CA THR A 214 -22.98 -16.27 -7.18
C THR A 214 -23.50 -16.31 -5.75
N LYS A 215 -22.66 -16.73 -4.78
CA LYS A 215 -23.02 -16.72 -3.35
C LYS A 215 -23.35 -15.32 -2.84
N LYS A 216 -22.61 -14.30 -3.31
CA LYS A 216 -22.86 -12.91 -2.92
C LYS A 216 -24.23 -12.40 -3.37
N LYS A 217 -24.68 -12.77 -4.58
CA LYS A 217 -26.00 -12.38 -5.10
C LYS A 217 -27.15 -13.03 -4.32
N GLY A 218 -26.99 -14.27 -3.86
CA GLY A 218 -28.05 -14.97 -3.11
C GLY A 218 -28.27 -14.46 -1.69
N HIS A 219 -27.26 -13.84 -1.05
CA HIS A 219 -27.40 -13.32 0.32
C HIS A 219 -28.05 -11.92 0.38
N GLU A 220 -28.17 -11.20 -0.74
CA GLU A 220 -28.78 -9.87 -0.75
C GLU A 220 -30.32 -9.91 -0.74
N ASP A 221 -30.95 -11.02 -1.16
CA ASP A 221 -32.43 -11.14 -1.25
C ASP A 221 -33.11 -11.71 0.02
N ASP A 222 -32.41 -12.47 0.87
CA ASP A 222 -33.07 -13.28 1.92
C ASP A 222 -33.07 -12.67 3.34
N THR A 223 -32.40 -11.54 3.59
CA THR A 223 -32.29 -10.95 4.95
C THR A 223 -33.10 -9.67 5.17
N ALA A 224 -34.00 -9.29 4.25
CA ALA A 224 -34.87 -8.12 4.42
C ALA A 224 -36.08 -8.41 5.32
N SER A 225 -35.83 -8.80 6.57
CA SER A 225 -36.77 -8.57 7.68
C SER A 225 -36.12 -7.55 8.61
N ASP A 226 -35.96 -6.32 8.12
CA ASP A 226 -35.42 -5.21 8.90
C ASP A 226 -36.50 -4.15 9.07
N ASN A 227 -37.15 -4.17 10.24
CA ASN A 227 -38.16 -3.20 10.68
C ASN A 227 -37.53 -1.84 11.07
N GLN A 228 -36.30 -1.55 10.62
CA GLN A 228 -35.60 -0.27 10.87
C GLN A 228 -36.05 0.80 9.85
N PRO A 229 -36.18 2.07 10.28
CA PRO A 229 -36.51 3.15 9.37
C PRO A 229 -35.38 3.38 8.35
N ILE A 230 -35.64 3.03 7.09
CA ILE A 230 -34.76 3.28 5.95
C ILE A 230 -34.59 4.79 5.75
N ARG A 231 -33.34 5.25 5.58
CA ARG A 231 -33.01 6.65 5.29
C ARG A 231 -33.73 7.11 4.02
N LYS A 232 -34.66 8.05 4.15
CA LYS A 232 -35.35 8.67 3.01
C LYS A 232 -34.49 9.79 2.44
N PHE A 233 -34.19 9.72 1.14
CA PHE A 233 -33.49 10.79 0.44
C PHE A 233 -34.43 12.00 0.26
N GLY A 234 -34.00 13.19 0.67
CA GLY A 234 -34.79 14.43 0.51
C GLY A 234 -35.99 14.58 1.46
N SER A 235 -36.04 13.84 2.57
CA SER A 235 -37.11 14.02 3.56
C SER A 235 -36.92 15.32 4.35
N ASP A 236 -37.96 16.14 4.43
CA ASP A 236 -38.00 17.32 5.29
C ASP A 236 -37.96 16.92 6.77
N LEU A 237 -36.89 17.30 7.47
CA LEU A 237 -36.75 17.06 8.91
C LEU A 237 -37.51 18.13 9.69
N ASN A 238 -38.83 17.98 9.84
CA ASN A 238 -39.56 18.73 10.86
C ASN A 238 -39.29 18.11 12.23
N ARG A 239 -38.19 18.54 12.88
CA ARG A 239 -37.92 18.25 14.28
C ARG A 239 -38.84 19.10 15.16
N GLY A 240 -40.12 18.72 15.21
CA GLY A 240 -41.19 19.45 15.89
C GLY A 240 -41.84 18.74 17.07
N ASP A 241 -41.55 17.45 17.32
CA ASP A 241 -42.21 16.72 18.42
C ASP A 241 -41.22 15.80 19.13
N THR A 242 -40.41 16.37 20.03
CA THR A 242 -39.94 15.72 21.27
C THR A 242 -39.00 16.67 22.01
N ARG A 243 -39.44 17.05 23.22
CA ARG A 243 -38.84 17.98 24.21
C ARG A 243 -39.29 19.42 24.06
N GLY A 244 -40.06 19.83 25.07
CA GLY A 244 -40.59 21.17 25.20
C GLY A 244 -39.54 22.24 25.47
N GLN A 245 -40.02 23.46 25.21
CA GLN A 245 -39.58 24.76 25.72
C GLN A 245 -38.13 25.17 25.45
N HIS A 246 -38.01 26.38 24.88
CA HIS A 246 -36.79 27.09 24.48
C HIS A 246 -36.14 26.69 23.15
N ALA A 247 -36.65 27.30 22.07
CA ALA A 247 -35.81 27.95 21.06
C ALA A 247 -36.67 28.92 20.24
N GLU A 248 -36.82 30.16 20.74
CA GLU A 248 -37.09 31.28 19.85
C GLU A 248 -35.86 31.47 18.97
N ASN A 249 -35.93 31.01 17.72
CA ASN A 249 -35.23 31.53 16.53
C ASN A 249 -35.36 30.53 15.36
N SER A 250 -36.58 30.39 14.84
CA SER A 250 -36.83 29.76 13.52
C SER A 250 -37.00 30.86 12.49
N HIS A 251 -35.90 31.53 12.12
CA HIS A 251 -35.89 32.47 11.01
C HIS A 251 -35.82 31.67 9.69
N LEU A 252 -36.93 31.69 8.96
CA LEU A 252 -37.08 31.44 7.52
C LEU A 252 -36.95 29.99 7.00
N LEU A 253 -38.09 29.30 6.96
CA LEU A 253 -38.49 28.48 5.81
C LEU A 253 -39.90 28.89 5.36
N ALA A 254 -40.01 30.15 4.92
CA ALA A 254 -41.11 30.54 4.06
C ALA A 254 -40.93 29.77 2.74
N LYS A 255 -41.87 28.89 2.43
CA LYS A 255 -41.96 28.25 1.11
C LYS A 255 -42.02 29.36 0.05
N PRO A 256 -41.08 29.46 -0.91
CA PRO A 256 -41.31 30.31 -2.05
C PRO A 256 -42.37 29.61 -2.93
N ARG A 257 -43.61 30.08 -2.85
CA ARG A 257 -44.65 29.76 -3.83
C ARG A 257 -44.42 30.67 -5.04
N VAL A 258 -43.34 30.42 -5.77
CA VAL A 258 -43.10 31.04 -7.07
C VAL A 258 -43.17 29.94 -8.11
N THR A 259 -44.34 29.80 -8.72
CA THR A 259 -44.49 29.06 -9.97
C THR A 259 -43.78 29.87 -11.04
N LEU A 260 -42.52 29.54 -11.34
CA LEU A 260 -41.82 30.11 -12.50
C LEU A 260 -42.60 29.70 -13.76
N GLN A 261 -43.33 30.65 -14.34
CA GLN A 261 -43.85 30.51 -15.69
C GLN A 261 -42.68 30.29 -16.63
N ARG A 262 -42.75 29.19 -17.37
CA ARG A 262 -41.80 28.83 -18.42
C ARG A 262 -41.95 29.83 -19.55
N PHE A 263 -41.00 30.75 -19.70
CA PHE A 263 -40.88 31.59 -20.89
C PHE A 263 -40.19 30.76 -21.99
N ASP A 264 -40.98 30.12 -22.85
CA ASP A 264 -40.46 29.40 -24.01
C ASP A 264 -40.07 30.39 -25.12
N PHE A 265 -38.82 30.86 -25.10
CA PHE A 265 -38.17 31.50 -26.24
C PHE A 265 -36.84 30.81 -26.56
N ASN A 266 -36.89 29.52 -26.90
CA ASN A 266 -35.91 28.90 -27.79
C ASN A 266 -36.41 27.52 -28.25
N THR A 267 -36.22 27.18 -29.52
CA THR A 267 -36.56 25.87 -30.08
C THR A 267 -35.88 24.75 -29.28
N GLN A 268 -36.69 23.86 -28.71
CA GLN A 268 -36.23 22.83 -27.79
C GLN A 268 -35.44 21.75 -28.54
N ILE A 269 -34.13 21.64 -28.27
CA ILE A 269 -33.29 20.57 -28.85
C ILE A 269 -33.73 19.23 -28.23
N SER A 270 -34.12 18.26 -29.07
CA SER A 270 -34.44 16.91 -28.61
C SER A 270 -33.16 16.17 -28.22
N ILE A 271 -33.09 15.71 -26.96
CA ILE A 271 -32.00 14.88 -26.48
C ILE A 271 -32.09 13.52 -27.16
N TYR A 272 -31.00 13.09 -27.79
CA TYR A 272 -30.93 11.78 -28.43
C TYR A 272 -31.19 10.67 -27.42
N LYS A 273 -32.21 9.85 -27.69
CA LYS A 273 -32.56 8.67 -26.90
C LYS A 273 -32.12 7.44 -27.69
N GLU A 274 -31.04 6.80 -27.26
CA GLU A 274 -30.67 5.48 -27.77
C GLU A 274 -31.76 4.48 -27.40
N ASN A 275 -32.56 4.08 -28.39
CA ASN A 275 -33.44 2.92 -28.26
C ASN A 275 -32.62 1.66 -28.55
N PRO A 276 -32.61 0.64 -27.66
CA PRO A 276 -31.89 -0.59 -27.89
C PRO A 276 -32.66 -1.46 -28.89
N LEU A 277 -32.43 -1.26 -30.19
CA LEU A 277 -32.72 -2.29 -31.18
C LEU A 277 -31.62 -3.36 -31.11
N PRO A 278 -31.94 -4.67 -31.03
CA PRO A 278 -30.95 -5.71 -30.70
C PRO A 278 -29.93 -6.04 -31.80
N SER A 279 -29.90 -5.34 -32.93
CA SER A 279 -29.21 -5.84 -34.14
C SER A 279 -28.35 -4.83 -34.89
N GLN A 280 -28.06 -3.65 -34.32
CA GLN A 280 -27.04 -2.77 -34.88
C GLN A 280 -26.08 -2.35 -33.77
N GLY A 281 -25.05 -3.18 -33.57
CA GLY A 281 -23.93 -2.86 -32.71
C GLY A 281 -23.28 -1.57 -33.21
N LEU A 282 -23.61 -0.47 -32.55
CA LEU A 282 -22.85 0.76 -32.65
C LEU A 282 -21.50 0.46 -31.98
N GLU A 283 -20.52 0.03 -32.78
CA GLU A 283 -19.11 0.26 -32.50
C GLU A 283 -18.97 1.75 -32.26
N ARG A 284 -19.13 2.12 -30.98
CA ARG A 284 -19.11 3.49 -30.52
C ARG A 284 -17.77 4.02 -30.93
N ALA A 285 -17.77 4.90 -31.93
CA ALA A 285 -16.58 5.59 -32.39
C ALA A 285 -15.88 6.15 -31.14
N ARG A 286 -14.82 5.46 -30.69
CA ARG A 286 -13.88 6.04 -29.75
C ARG A 286 -13.20 7.12 -30.55
N SER A 287 -13.75 8.34 -30.49
CA SER A 287 -13.12 9.51 -31.07
C SER A 287 -11.65 9.49 -30.65
N LYS A 288 -10.76 9.48 -31.62
CA LYS A 288 -9.30 9.51 -31.41
C LYS A 288 -8.82 10.87 -30.87
N ASP A 289 -9.74 11.77 -30.55
CA ASP A 289 -9.45 13.09 -30.02
C ASP A 289 -9.64 13.10 -28.50
N LYS A 290 -8.62 12.64 -27.78
CA LYS A 290 -8.52 12.83 -26.32
C LYS A 290 -8.02 14.25 -26.03
N THR A 291 -8.89 15.26 -26.09
CA THR A 291 -8.59 16.63 -25.60
C THR A 291 -8.71 16.74 -24.08
N TRP A 292 -8.07 15.82 -23.35
CA TRP A 292 -7.81 15.93 -21.92
C TRP A 292 -6.33 15.63 -21.71
N ASN A 293 -5.51 16.66 -21.81
CA ASN A 293 -4.04 16.55 -21.79
C ASN A 293 -3.47 16.14 -20.43
N THR A 294 -4.28 16.11 -19.38
CA THR A 294 -3.83 15.75 -18.02
C THR A 294 -4.98 15.13 -17.22
N LEU A 295 -4.87 13.83 -16.93
CA LEU A 295 -5.64 13.24 -15.84
C LEU A 295 -4.97 13.70 -14.55
N GLY A 296 -5.57 14.68 -13.87
CA GLY A 296 -5.10 15.13 -12.55
C GLY A 296 -4.92 13.95 -11.59
N THR A 297 -3.99 14.12 -10.66
CA THR A 297 -3.67 13.11 -9.64
C THR A 297 -4.89 12.80 -8.77
N GLN A 298 -4.89 11.67 -8.06
CA GLN A 298 -5.97 11.39 -7.10
C GLN A 298 -6.04 12.48 -6.02
N ALA A 299 -4.89 13.06 -5.66
CA ALA A 299 -4.82 14.24 -4.80
C ALA A 299 -5.53 15.45 -5.42
N ASP A 300 -5.36 15.73 -6.71
CA ASP A 300 -6.08 16.82 -7.39
C ASP A 300 -7.60 16.59 -7.43
N ARG A 301 -8.04 15.34 -7.56
CA ARG A 301 -9.47 14.96 -7.52
C ARG A 301 -10.08 15.08 -6.13
N ASN A 302 -9.28 14.83 -5.09
CA ASN A 302 -9.75 14.76 -3.71
C ASN A 302 -9.30 15.96 -2.86
N LYS A 303 -8.67 16.98 -3.46
CA LYS A 303 -8.13 18.16 -2.76
C LYS A 303 -9.19 18.93 -1.96
N GLU A 304 -10.46 18.85 -2.36
CA GLU A 304 -11.59 19.48 -1.66
C GLU A 304 -12.19 18.56 -0.58
N ASN A 305 -11.94 17.25 -0.64
CA ASN A 305 -12.41 16.28 0.34
C ASN A 305 -11.47 16.14 1.54
N ASN A 306 -10.18 16.47 1.37
CA ASN A 306 -9.17 16.38 2.42
C ASN A 306 -8.79 17.77 2.92
N MET A 307 -9.04 18.06 4.20
CA MET A 307 -8.51 19.27 4.82
C MET A 307 -6.98 19.23 4.87
N MET A 308 -6.34 20.36 4.59
CA MET A 308 -4.90 20.48 4.76
C MET A 308 -4.51 20.30 6.25
N PRO A 309 -3.44 19.55 6.57
CA PRO A 309 -3.04 19.33 7.96
C PRO A 309 -2.71 20.66 8.66
N ALA A 310 -3.44 20.98 9.72
CA ALA A 310 -3.10 22.09 10.61
C ALA A 310 -2.01 21.65 11.61
N ARG A 311 -1.12 22.57 12.01
CA ARG A 311 -0.16 22.28 13.09
C ARG A 311 -0.93 22.08 14.39
N TRP A 312 -0.63 21.00 15.13
CA TRP A 312 -1.26 20.69 16.42
C TRP A 312 -1.20 21.86 17.43
N THR A 313 -0.19 22.72 17.33
CA THR A 313 0.02 23.89 18.21
C THR A 313 -0.82 25.13 17.86
N SER A 314 -1.61 25.10 16.78
CA SER A 314 -2.34 26.30 16.29
C SER A 314 -3.65 26.55 17.04
N HIS A 315 -4.20 25.55 17.72
CA HIS A 315 -5.43 25.69 18.50
C HIS A 315 -5.08 25.84 19.98
N LYS A 316 -4.83 27.07 20.40
CA LYS A 316 -4.81 27.40 21.83
C LYS A 316 -6.25 27.40 22.32
N ILE A 317 -6.59 26.49 23.23
CA ILE A 317 -7.87 26.54 23.95
C ILE A 317 -7.88 27.87 24.71
N PRO A 318 -8.82 28.79 24.46
CA PRO A 318 -8.89 30.02 25.24
C PRO A 318 -9.13 29.63 26.71
N PRO A 319 -8.30 30.08 27.66
CA PRO A 319 -8.60 29.87 29.06
C PRO A 319 -9.97 30.49 29.34
N LYS A 320 -10.88 29.66 29.86
CA LYS A 320 -12.24 30.09 30.21
C LYS A 320 -12.11 31.08 31.36
N VAL A 321 -12.16 32.38 31.06
CA VAL A 321 -12.15 33.44 32.07
C VAL A 321 -13.53 33.44 32.75
N ALA A 322 -13.72 32.52 33.69
CA ALA A 322 -14.79 32.63 34.65
C ALA A 322 -14.35 33.67 35.69
N ALA A 323 -14.86 34.89 35.56
CA ALA A 323 -14.78 35.88 36.62
C ALA A 323 -15.48 35.31 37.87
N ARG A 324 -14.70 34.90 38.86
CA ARG A 324 -15.15 34.70 40.24
C ARG A 324 -14.33 35.61 41.15
N PRO A 325 -14.96 36.27 42.13
CA PRO A 325 -14.28 37.21 43.02
C PRO A 325 -13.26 36.49 43.91
N ALA A 326 -12.22 37.23 44.27
CA ALA A 326 -10.99 36.78 44.91
C ALA A 326 -11.21 35.88 46.14
N VAL A 327 -10.59 34.71 46.10
CA VAL A 327 -10.22 33.89 47.27
C VAL A 327 -8.72 33.58 47.11
N PRO A 328 -7.88 33.73 48.14
CA PRO A 328 -6.44 33.51 48.01
C PRO A 328 -6.15 32.06 47.59
N PRO A 329 -5.17 31.81 46.71
CA PRO A 329 -4.89 30.47 46.24
C PRO A 329 -4.28 29.64 47.37
N ALA A 330 -5.00 28.60 47.79
CA ALA A 330 -4.39 27.46 48.46
C ALA A 330 -3.35 26.87 47.51
N ARG A 331 -2.12 26.71 48.00
CA ARG A 331 -0.98 26.16 47.27
C ARG A 331 -1.34 24.75 46.77
N VAL A 332 -1.68 24.62 45.50
CA VAL A 332 -1.62 23.33 44.81
C VAL A 332 -0.15 22.97 44.69
N SER A 333 0.25 21.87 45.34
CA SER A 333 1.58 21.31 45.28
C SER A 333 1.97 21.07 43.82
N SER A 334 2.92 21.87 43.33
CA SER A 334 3.63 21.61 42.08
C SER A 334 4.39 20.29 42.24
N ILE A 335 4.17 19.36 41.32
CA ILE A 335 4.97 18.13 41.23
C ILE A 335 6.43 18.54 41.04
N GLU A 336 7.28 18.19 42.00
CA GLU A 336 8.72 18.40 41.89
C GLU A 336 9.27 17.40 40.88
N VAL A 337 9.64 17.89 39.70
CA VAL A 337 10.39 17.12 38.71
C VAL A 337 11.84 17.15 39.15
N PHE A 338 12.34 16.04 39.69
CA PHE A 338 13.75 15.86 39.98
C PHE A 338 14.50 15.73 38.66
N ILE A 339 15.45 16.64 38.43
CA ILE A 339 16.37 16.61 37.30
C ILE A 339 17.66 16.00 37.86
N ASP A 340 18.05 14.82 37.39
CA ASP A 340 19.36 14.24 37.72
C ASP A 340 20.45 15.06 37.02
N ASP A 341 21.45 15.52 37.78
CA ASP A 341 22.54 16.39 37.34
C ASP A 341 23.47 15.77 36.26
N GLU A 342 23.23 14.50 35.86
CA GLU A 342 23.99 13.77 34.85
C GLU A 342 23.46 14.01 33.40
N CYS A 343 22.34 14.73 33.23
CA CYS A 343 21.74 15.03 31.93
C CYS A 343 22.09 16.42 31.35
N ALA A 344 23.05 17.14 31.96
CA ALA A 344 23.42 18.50 31.59
C ALA A 344 24.58 18.61 30.57
N GLU A 345 25.23 17.49 30.20
CA GLU A 345 26.35 17.49 29.24
C GLU A 345 26.03 16.66 27.98
N GLU A 346 25.24 17.22 27.06
CA GLU A 346 25.23 16.78 25.66
C GLU A 346 25.40 18.02 24.75
N PRO A 347 26.50 18.12 23.97
CA PRO A 347 26.72 19.23 23.07
C PRO A 347 25.79 19.18 21.86
N ALA A 348 25.27 20.35 21.46
CA ALA A 348 24.33 20.52 20.35
C ALA A 348 24.89 20.02 19.00
N PRO A 349 24.03 19.47 18.10
CA PRO A 349 24.47 18.99 16.79
C PRO A 349 24.87 20.14 15.85
N PRO A 350 25.89 19.94 14.98
CA PRO A 350 26.42 21.00 14.12
C PRO A 350 25.44 21.38 12.98
N GLN A 351 25.37 22.68 12.69
CA GLN A 351 24.58 23.26 11.61
C GLN A 351 25.25 23.05 10.24
N VAL A 352 24.48 22.58 9.25
CA VAL A 352 24.96 22.36 7.87
C VAL A 352 24.48 23.50 6.96
N PRO A 353 25.36 24.14 6.15
CA PRO A 353 24.99 25.25 5.28
C PRO A 353 24.20 24.78 4.05
N LYS A 354 23.21 25.59 3.65
CA LYS A 354 22.38 25.38 2.44
C LYS A 354 23.03 26.07 1.24
N SER A 355 23.24 25.35 0.14
CA SER A 355 23.49 25.94 -1.17
C SER A 355 22.36 25.57 -2.17
N PRO A 356 22.06 26.42 -3.18
CA PRO A 356 20.93 26.21 -4.08
C PRO A 356 21.38 25.76 -5.48
N LYS A 357 20.83 24.63 -5.98
CA LYS A 357 20.22 24.41 -7.31
C LYS A 357 20.04 22.91 -7.62
N PRO A 358 19.08 22.51 -8.48
CA PRO A 358 18.52 21.17 -8.51
C PRO A 358 18.95 20.36 -9.74
N SER A 359 19.44 19.13 -9.57
CA SER A 359 19.23 18.02 -10.52
C SER A 359 19.86 16.71 -10.01
N VAL A 360 19.10 15.62 -10.10
CA VAL A 360 19.58 14.20 -10.18
C VAL A 360 20.33 13.59 -8.97
N LEU A 361 20.09 14.04 -7.73
CA LEU A 361 20.63 13.36 -6.52
C LEU A 361 19.61 13.29 -5.39
N LYS A 362 18.64 12.36 -5.45
CA LYS A 362 17.63 12.21 -4.37
C LYS A 362 17.65 10.90 -3.59
N LEU A 363 18.59 9.98 -3.83
CA LEU A 363 18.71 8.78 -2.98
C LEU A 363 19.99 8.70 -2.15
N ARG A 364 21.10 9.34 -2.59
CA ARG A 364 22.36 9.36 -1.83
C ARG A 364 22.31 10.13 -0.51
N GLN A 365 21.32 11.02 -0.34
CA GLN A 365 21.14 11.87 0.85
C GLN A 365 19.71 11.83 1.41
N ALA A 366 18.92 10.80 1.11
CA ALA A 366 17.55 10.71 1.60
C ALA A 366 17.56 10.49 3.13
N THR A 367 17.37 11.58 3.88
CA THR A 367 16.95 11.47 5.29
C THR A 367 15.65 10.66 5.35
N SER A 368 15.43 9.95 6.46
CA SER A 368 14.19 9.17 6.70
C SER A 368 12.91 9.95 6.39
N LYS A 369 12.93 11.28 6.62
CA LYS A 369 11.84 12.22 6.30
C LYS A 369 11.62 12.43 4.80
N ASN A 370 12.66 12.43 3.99
CA ASN A 370 12.54 12.58 2.53
C ASN A 370 11.94 11.32 1.89
N LEU A 371 12.45 10.15 2.30
CA LEU A 371 11.98 8.85 1.85
C LEU A 371 10.52 8.59 2.21
N LYS A 372 10.10 9.04 3.39
CA LYS A 372 8.71 9.00 3.83
C LYS A 372 7.80 9.81 2.92
N LYS A 373 8.13 11.09 2.69
CA LYS A 373 7.35 11.97 1.79
C LYS A 373 7.26 11.40 0.38
N GLU A 374 8.38 10.89 -0.15
CA GLU A 374 8.40 10.31 -1.48
C GLU A 374 7.54 9.04 -1.56
N THR A 375 7.61 8.18 -0.55
CA THR A 375 6.77 6.98 -0.45
C THR A 375 5.28 7.36 -0.43
N GLU A 376 4.88 8.34 0.38
CA GLU A 376 3.49 8.82 0.42
C GLU A 376 3.01 9.32 -0.94
N LEU A 377 3.81 10.16 -1.60
CA LEU A 377 3.47 10.68 -2.94
C LEU A 377 3.36 9.57 -3.99
N LEU A 378 4.19 8.53 -3.92
CA LEU A 378 4.11 7.37 -4.82
C LEU A 378 2.93 6.44 -4.50
N LYS A 379 2.51 6.36 -3.23
CA LYS A 379 1.29 5.62 -2.86
C LYS A 379 0.04 6.28 -3.45
N GLU A 380 -0.02 7.61 -3.41
CA GLU A 380 -1.12 8.38 -4.00
C GLU A 380 -1.07 8.40 -5.53
N ASN A 381 0.13 8.57 -6.11
CA ASN A 381 0.33 8.67 -7.56
C ASN A 381 1.46 7.74 -8.01
N PRO A 382 1.15 6.46 -8.27
CA PRO A 382 2.17 5.46 -8.59
C PRO A 382 2.95 5.76 -9.87
N LEU A 383 2.31 6.41 -10.85
CA LEU A 383 2.93 6.67 -12.14
C LEU A 383 3.44 8.12 -12.30
N ARG A 384 3.63 8.87 -11.19
CA ARG A 384 3.99 10.31 -11.27
C ARG A 384 5.31 10.58 -12.00
N ASN A 385 6.25 9.64 -11.92
CA ASN A 385 7.61 9.76 -12.47
C ASN A 385 7.71 9.15 -13.89
N PHE A 386 6.63 8.63 -14.45
CA PHE A 386 6.61 8.05 -15.78
C PHE A 386 6.33 9.11 -16.84
N PRO A 387 6.90 9.00 -18.05
CA PRO A 387 6.62 9.93 -19.12
C PRO A 387 5.14 9.86 -19.53
N LEU A 388 4.53 11.03 -19.76
CA LEU A 388 3.10 11.16 -20.07
C LEU A 388 2.69 10.42 -21.35
N SER A 389 3.64 10.15 -22.26
CA SER A 389 3.43 9.35 -23.47
C SER A 389 3.09 7.89 -23.17
N SER A 390 3.57 7.34 -22.06
CA SER A 390 3.41 5.93 -21.69
C SER A 390 2.11 5.64 -20.95
N LEU A 391 1.33 6.69 -20.64
CA LEU A 391 0.02 6.62 -19.99
C LEU A 391 -1.15 6.67 -21.00
N ARG A 392 -0.87 6.69 -22.32
CA ARG A 392 -1.84 6.99 -23.38
C ARG A 392 -2.66 5.80 -23.86
#